data_AF-K1USM6-F1
#
_entry.id   AF-K1USM6-F1
#
_cell.length_a   1.000
_cell.length_b   1.000
_cell.length_c   1.000
_cell.angle_alpha   90.00
_cell.angle_beta   90.00
_cell.angle_gamma   90.00
#
_symmetry.space_group_name_H-M   'P 1'
#
loop_
_entity.id
_entity.type
_entity.pdbx_description
1 polymer ?
#
loop_
_entity_poly.entity_id
_entity_poly.type
_entity_poly.pdbx_seq_one_letter_code
_entity_poly.pdbx_strand_id
1 'polypeptide(L)'
;TMISSMHQNSAMDGGASFAGAVSSAVWFLGPSNAIYDKNGNLLTKTDGAYNNSYNPIYENQHMSDRTNTTRSYSTLALEWNIWDNLKLREKVAYDYINSTEDVLWDKFCGNGSGSNGVMQRTYNEWTTMNTQTQLTYNKSFGAHNVDALLGFETEAWHNNKCFYLLIHTNIFYTLLYI
;
A
#
# COMPACT_ATOMS: atom_id res chain seq x y z
N THR A 1 -20.86 7.36 2.96
CA THR A 1 -19.79 6.50 2.46
C THR A 1 -18.74 7.34 1.76
N MET A 2 -17.47 6.99 1.94
CA MET A 2 -16.32 7.59 1.28
C MET A 2 -15.55 6.50 0.54
N ILE A 3 -15.09 6.79 -0.67
CA ILE A 3 -14.25 5.89 -1.47
C ILE A 3 -13.05 6.70 -1.94
N SER A 4 -11.86 6.13 -1.82
CA SER A 4 -10.61 6.73 -2.26
C SER A 4 -9.73 5.69 -2.94
N SER A 5 -8.99 6.12 -3.96
CA SER A 5 -7.98 5.31 -4.62
C SER A 5 -6.66 6.08 -4.68
N MET A 6 -5.55 5.36 -4.54
CA MET A 6 -4.20 5.87 -4.63
C MET A 6 -3.42 5.01 -5.60
N HIS A 7 -2.75 5.65 -6.54
CA HIS A 7 -1.74 5.04 -7.39
C HIS A 7 -0.40 5.65 -7.02
N GLN A 8 0.53 4.81 -6.59
CA GLN A 8 1.86 5.23 -6.16
C GLN A 8 2.91 4.49 -7.00
N ASN A 9 3.84 5.26 -7.58
CA ASN A 9 5.07 4.71 -8.14
C ASN A 9 6.15 4.86 -7.07
N SER A 10 6.61 3.74 -6.54
CA SER A 10 7.66 3.70 -5.54
C SER A 10 9.03 3.65 -6.22
N ALA A 11 10.05 4.14 -5.53
CA ALA A 11 11.40 3.88 -5.96
C ALA A 11 11.69 2.39 -5.77
N MET A 12 12.18 1.73 -6.82
CA MET A 12 12.55 0.32 -6.79
C MET A 12 13.48 0.01 -5.61
N ASP A 13 13.26 -1.15 -4.98
CA ASP A 13 13.94 -1.62 -3.77
C ASP A 13 13.93 -0.59 -2.61
N GLY A 14 12.86 0.19 -2.49
CA GLY A 14 12.69 1.18 -1.41
C GLY A 14 13.61 2.41 -1.53
N GLY A 15 14.27 2.61 -2.66
CA GLY A 15 15.13 3.76 -2.97
C GLY A 15 16.47 3.82 -2.22
N ALA A 16 16.50 3.46 -0.94
CA ALA A 16 17.71 3.44 -0.11
C ALA A 16 18.45 2.09 -0.13
N SER A 17 17.92 1.07 -0.81
CA SER A 17 18.61 -0.22 -0.98
C SER A 17 19.89 -0.06 -1.78
N PHE A 18 20.87 -0.93 -1.57
CA PHE A 18 22.12 -0.97 -2.33
C PHE A 18 21.92 -1.13 -3.84
N ALA A 19 20.85 -1.81 -4.25
CA ALA A 19 20.45 -2.00 -5.65
C ALA A 19 19.47 -0.95 -6.16
N GLY A 20 19.15 0.08 -5.36
CA GLY A 20 18.21 1.13 -5.74
C GLY A 20 18.83 2.20 -6.65
N ALA A 21 18.04 2.70 -7.60
CA ALA A 21 18.47 3.80 -8.46
C ALA A 21 18.74 5.10 -7.68
N VAL A 22 17.98 5.36 -6.60
CA VAL A 22 18.13 6.57 -5.78
C VAL A 22 19.42 6.54 -4.96
N SER A 23 19.70 5.44 -4.25
CA SER A 23 20.98 5.26 -3.55
C SER A 23 22.17 5.29 -4.50
N SER A 24 22.02 4.75 -5.72
CA SER A 24 23.02 4.84 -6.78
C SER A 24 23.35 6.29 -7.12
N ALA A 25 22.35 7.10 -7.41
CA ALA A 25 22.53 8.50 -7.77
C ALA A 25 23.07 9.36 -6.62
N VAL A 26 22.72 9.07 -5.36
CA VAL A 26 23.05 9.94 -4.21
C VAL A 26 24.33 9.50 -3.48
N TRP A 27 24.64 8.21 -3.42
CA TRP A 27 25.71 7.67 -2.57
C TRP A 27 26.82 6.97 -3.34
N PHE A 28 26.55 6.42 -4.52
CA PHE A 28 27.47 5.51 -5.20
C PHE A 28 28.12 6.12 -6.44
N LEU A 29 27.44 7.08 -7.08
CA LEU A 29 27.97 7.82 -8.21
C LEU A 29 28.50 9.18 -7.78
N GLY A 30 29.70 9.50 -8.23
CA GLY A 30 30.26 10.84 -8.12
C GLY A 30 29.70 11.76 -9.21
N PRO A 31 29.72 13.08 -9.01
CA PRO A 31 29.25 14.05 -9.99
C PRO A 31 30.06 14.04 -11.30
N SER A 32 31.23 13.39 -11.32
CA SER A 32 32.09 13.21 -12.50
C SER A 32 31.76 11.98 -13.34
N ASN A 33 30.90 11.07 -12.87
CA ASN A 33 30.51 9.90 -13.64
C ASN A 33 29.62 10.30 -14.81
N ALA A 34 29.97 9.89 -16.02
CA ALA A 34 29.16 10.16 -17.20
C ALA A 34 27.85 9.35 -17.16
N ILE A 35 26.74 10.05 -17.37
CA ILE A 35 25.39 9.45 -17.51
C ILE A 35 25.01 9.28 -18.99
N TYR A 36 25.58 10.12 -19.85
CA TYR A 36 25.38 10.11 -21.30
C TYR A 36 26.71 9.94 -22.02
N ASP A 37 26.69 9.30 -23.18
CA ASP A 37 27.84 9.23 -24.08
C ASP A 37 28.13 10.59 -24.75
N LYS A 38 29.23 10.67 -25.51
CA LYS A 38 29.61 11.90 -26.24
C LYS A 38 28.61 12.31 -27.32
N ASN A 39 27.73 11.40 -27.74
CA ASN A 39 26.69 11.62 -28.74
C ASN A 39 25.33 11.98 -28.09
N GLY A 40 25.25 12.02 -26.76
CA GLY A 40 24.05 12.31 -25.99
C GLY A 40 23.14 11.11 -25.70
N ASN A 41 23.55 9.88 -26.02
CA ASN A 41 22.76 8.68 -25.68
C ASN A 41 22.97 8.29 -24.22
N LEU A 42 21.91 7.77 -23.59
CA LEU A 42 21.98 7.28 -22.21
C LEU A 42 22.91 6.06 -22.13
N LEU A 43 23.89 6.11 -21.23
CA LEU A 43 24.75 4.97 -20.98
C LEU A 43 23.98 3.91 -20.18
N THR A 44 24.09 2.65 -20.55
CA THR A 44 23.52 1.54 -19.76
C THR A 44 24.29 1.32 -18.47
N LYS A 45 25.60 1.59 -18.51
CA LYS A 45 26.52 1.48 -17.38
C LYS A 45 27.33 2.76 -17.19
N THR A 46 27.66 3.05 -15.94
CA THR A 46 28.49 4.16 -15.49
C THR A 46 29.81 3.65 -14.95
N ASP A 47 30.88 4.44 -15.02
CA ASP A 47 32.20 4.05 -14.49
C ASP A 47 32.31 4.09 -12.95
N GLY A 48 31.18 4.06 -12.23
CA GLY A 48 31.13 4.03 -10.77
C GLY A 48 31.44 2.65 -10.20
N ALA A 49 32.04 2.61 -9.00
CA ALA A 49 32.51 1.38 -8.36
C ALA A 49 31.41 0.51 -7.71
N TYR A 50 30.15 0.97 -7.70
CA TYR A 50 29.06 0.38 -6.91
C TYR A 50 27.75 0.28 -7.72
N ASN A 51 26.80 -0.57 -7.27
CA ASN A 51 25.55 -0.95 -7.96
C ASN A 51 25.75 -1.56 -9.37
N ASN A 52 26.60 -2.60 -9.47
CA ASN A 52 26.92 -3.29 -10.74
C ASN A 52 27.30 -2.35 -11.90
N SER A 53 27.69 -1.11 -11.58
CA SER A 53 27.98 -0.03 -12.50
C SER A 53 26.79 0.32 -13.42
N TYR A 54 25.53 0.10 -13.04
CA TYR A 54 24.39 0.50 -13.87
C TYR A 54 24.05 1.98 -13.72
N ASN A 55 23.59 2.58 -14.82
CA ASN A 55 23.10 3.95 -14.81
C ASN A 55 21.74 4.01 -14.09
N PRO A 56 21.58 4.85 -13.04
CA PRO A 56 20.35 4.92 -12.26
C PRO A 56 19.15 5.39 -13.09
N ILE A 57 19.37 6.21 -14.13
CA ILE A 57 18.30 6.61 -15.04
C ILE A 57 17.87 5.43 -15.93
N TYR A 58 18.83 4.63 -16.40
CA TYR A 58 18.54 3.42 -17.19
C TYR A 58 17.80 2.38 -16.36
N GLU A 59 18.26 2.14 -15.13
CA GLU A 59 17.61 1.23 -14.19
C GLU A 59 16.17 1.65 -13.88
N ASN A 60 15.94 2.93 -13.58
CA ASN A 60 14.61 3.46 -13.33
C ASN A 60 13.67 3.43 -14.56
N GLN A 61 14.21 3.32 -15.77
CA GLN A 61 13.42 3.16 -17.00
C GLN A 61 13.03 1.70 -17.29
N HIS A 62 13.74 0.73 -16.72
CA HIS A 62 13.51 -0.69 -16.98
C HIS A 62 12.88 -1.41 -15.80
N MET A 63 13.01 -0.87 -14.60
CA MET A 63 12.40 -1.41 -13.41
C MET A 63 11.14 -0.66 -13.00
N SER A 64 10.24 -1.31 -12.27
CA SER A 64 8.96 -0.72 -11.88
C SER A 64 8.50 -1.26 -10.54
N ASP A 65 8.15 -0.37 -9.62
CA ASP A 65 7.47 -0.70 -8.37
C ASP A 65 6.23 0.19 -8.25
N ARG A 66 5.04 -0.43 -8.30
CA ARG A 66 3.76 0.27 -8.36
C ARG A 66 2.80 -0.30 -7.35
N THR A 67 2.23 0.57 -6.51
CA THR A 67 1.20 0.21 -5.55
C THR A 67 -0.11 0.88 -5.89
N ASN A 68 -1.18 0.10 -5.99
CA ASN A 68 -2.54 0.56 -6.14
C ASN A 68 -3.33 0.23 -4.88
N THR A 69 -3.73 1.25 -4.13
CA THR A 69 -4.52 1.09 -2.92
C THR A 69 -5.90 1.68 -3.13
N THR A 70 -6.93 0.92 -2.79
CA THR A 70 -8.31 1.38 -2.77
C THR A 70 -8.85 1.21 -1.36
N ARG A 71 -9.46 2.27 -0.83
CA ARG A 71 -10.12 2.27 0.47
C ARG A 71 -11.57 2.70 0.33
N SER A 72 -12.45 2.02 1.05
CA SER A 72 -13.84 2.41 1.19
C SER A 72 -14.22 2.40 2.66
N TYR A 73 -14.84 3.48 3.10
CA TYR A 73 -15.31 3.65 4.47
C TYR A 73 -16.81 3.95 4.46
N SER A 74 -17.58 3.07 5.08
CA SER A 74 -19.03 3.17 5.18
C SER A 74 -19.46 3.24 6.63
N THR A 75 -20.48 4.03 6.89
CA THR A 75 -21.08 4.14 8.22
C THR A 75 -22.58 4.17 8.07
N LEU A 76 -23.26 3.33 8.85
CA LEU A 76 -24.70 3.29 9.00
C LEU A 76 -25.01 3.63 10.47
N ALA A 77 -25.99 4.49 10.69
CA ALA A 77 -26.50 4.76 12.03
C ALA A 77 -28.02 4.70 12.01
N LEU A 78 -28.59 4.07 13.03
CA LEU A 78 -30.01 3.98 13.26
C LEU A 78 -30.30 4.58 14.64
N GLU A 79 -31.22 5.53 14.70
CA GLU A 79 -31.71 6.09 15.96
C GLU A 79 -33.18 5.73 16.10
N TRP A 80 -33.53 5.19 17.26
CA TRP A 80 -34.90 4.86 17.64
C TRP A 80 -35.27 5.55 18.95
N ASN A 81 -36.32 6.36 18.90
CA ASN A 81 -36.95 6.94 20.09
C ASN A 81 -37.86 5.88 20.71
N ILE A 82 -37.40 5.25 21.78
CA ILE A 82 -38.17 4.19 22.46
C ILE A 82 -39.34 4.83 23.19
N TRP A 83 -39.08 5.88 23.98
CA TRP A 83 -40.05 6.67 24.74
C TRP A 83 -39.63 8.14 24.79
N ASP A 84 -40.50 9.01 25.31
CA ASP A 84 -40.16 10.41 25.58
C ASP A 84 -38.87 10.48 26.40
N ASN A 85 -37.87 11.17 25.84
CA ASN A 85 -36.55 11.38 26.43
C ASN A 85 -35.62 10.15 26.44
N LEU A 86 -36.03 8.97 25.97
CA LEU A 86 -35.20 7.76 25.88
C LEU A 86 -34.91 7.37 24.42
N LYS A 87 -33.64 7.44 24.02
CA LYS A 87 -33.21 7.14 22.66
C LYS A 87 -32.16 6.03 22.64
N LEU A 88 -32.37 5.06 21.76
CA LEU A 88 -31.38 4.07 21.39
C LEU A 88 -30.76 4.46 20.05
N ARG A 89 -29.44 4.48 19.98
CA ARG A 89 -28.68 4.70 18.76
C ARG A 89 -27.74 3.52 18.54
N GLU A 90 -27.84 2.92 17.37
CA GLU A 90 -26.91 1.91 16.89
C GLU A 90 -26.09 2.49 15.73
N LYS A 91 -24.79 2.28 15.73
CA LYS A 91 -23.89 2.73 14.67
C LYS A 91 -22.98 1.57 14.27
N VAL A 92 -22.95 1.28 12.97
CA VAL A 92 -22.03 0.30 12.37
C VAL A 92 -21.14 1.02 11.38
N ALA A 93 -19.84 0.86 11.52
CA ALA A 93 -18.83 1.36 10.59
C ALA A 93 -18.04 0.19 10.00
N TYR A 94 -17.81 0.24 8.69
CA TYR A 94 -17.03 -0.75 7.96
C TYR A 94 -15.96 -0.05 7.13
N ASP A 95 -14.72 -0.44 7.36
CA ASP A 95 -13.54 0.04 6.65
C ASP A 95 -12.92 -1.11 5.87
N TYR A 96 -12.74 -0.91 4.57
CA TYR A 96 -12.16 -1.87 3.66
C TYR A 96 -11.00 -1.22 2.93
N ILE A 97 -9.82 -1.84 2.99
CA ILE A 97 -8.62 -1.40 2.31
C ILE A 97 -8.08 -2.58 1.52
N ASN A 98 -7.90 -2.39 0.22
CA ASN A 98 -7.21 -3.34 -0.64
C ASN A 98 -6.00 -2.66 -1.28
N SER A 99 -4.85 -3.31 -1.24
CA SER A 99 -3.60 -2.83 -1.82
C SER A 99 -2.97 -3.92 -2.67
N THR A 100 -2.75 -3.61 -3.94
CA THR A 100 -2.00 -4.47 -4.86
C THR A 100 -0.68 -3.78 -5.19
N GLU A 101 0.42 -4.47 -4.96
CA GLU A 101 1.77 -4.01 -5.31
C GLU A 101 2.31 -4.88 -6.45
N ASP A 102 2.84 -4.24 -7.48
CA ASP A 102 3.47 -4.84 -8.65
C ASP A 102 4.92 -4.39 -8.73
N VAL A 103 5.83 -5.36 -8.61
CA VAL A 103 7.27 -5.14 -8.69
C VAL A 103 7.84 -5.89 -9.89
N LEU A 104 8.54 -5.19 -10.76
CA LEU A 104 9.21 -5.71 -11.94
C LEU A 104 10.70 -5.43 -11.85
N TRP A 105 11.48 -6.50 -11.69
CA TRP A 105 12.91 -6.49 -11.93
C TRP A 105 13.18 -7.02 -13.34
N ASP A 106 13.51 -6.13 -14.27
CA ASP A 106 13.75 -6.47 -15.67
C ASP A 106 15.04 -7.31 -15.84
N LYS A 107 15.08 -8.13 -16.89
CA LYS A 107 16.23 -8.93 -17.31
C LYS A 107 17.43 -8.08 -17.77
N PHE A 108 17.22 -6.82 -18.18
CA PHE A 108 18.28 -6.01 -18.76
C PHE A 108 19.21 -5.32 -17.74
N CYS A 109 18.82 -5.21 -16.47
CA CYS A 109 19.61 -4.53 -15.44
C CYS A 109 19.30 -5.00 -14.02
N GLY A 110 20.20 -4.65 -13.08
CA GLY A 110 20.04 -4.87 -11.64
C GLY A 110 19.74 -6.32 -11.24
N ASN A 111 18.89 -6.51 -10.23
CA ASN A 111 18.63 -7.82 -9.62
C ASN A 111 17.87 -8.81 -10.53
N GLY A 112 17.17 -8.32 -11.56
CA GLY A 112 16.42 -9.17 -12.48
C GLY A 112 17.27 -9.85 -13.56
N SER A 113 18.48 -9.35 -13.82
CA SER A 113 19.33 -9.87 -14.92
C SER A 113 19.80 -11.30 -14.70
N GLY A 114 20.05 -11.70 -13.44
CA GLY A 114 20.48 -13.05 -13.10
C GLY A 114 19.40 -14.12 -13.26
N SER A 115 18.12 -13.73 -13.30
CA SER A 115 16.96 -14.62 -13.37
C SER A 115 16.16 -14.46 -14.65
N ASN A 116 16.71 -13.77 -15.66
CA ASN A 116 16.02 -13.46 -16.92
C ASN A 116 14.68 -12.73 -16.72
N GLY A 117 14.63 -11.86 -15.71
CA GLY A 117 13.46 -11.07 -15.35
C GLY A 117 12.61 -11.74 -14.27
N VAL A 118 12.15 -10.92 -13.32
CA VAL A 118 11.30 -11.35 -12.20
C VAL A 118 10.17 -10.33 -12.04
N MET A 119 8.95 -10.83 -11.97
CA MET A 119 7.79 -10.04 -11.59
C MET A 119 7.20 -10.60 -10.30
N GLN A 120 6.90 -9.72 -9.36
CA GLN A 120 6.24 -10.05 -8.11
C GLN A 120 4.96 -9.24 -8.00
N ARG A 121 3.90 -9.89 -7.53
CA ARG A 121 2.66 -9.23 -7.14
C ARG A 121 2.29 -9.57 -5.71
N THR A 122 2.12 -8.55 -4.88
CA THR A 122 1.64 -8.69 -3.50
C THR A 122 0.21 -8.15 -3.42
N TYR A 123 -0.70 -8.94 -2.86
CA TYR A 123 -2.06 -8.50 -2.53
C TYR A 123 -2.20 -8.43 -1.01
N ASN A 124 -2.69 -7.30 -0.52
CA ASN A 124 -3.00 -7.11 0.90
C ASN A 124 -4.42 -6.55 1.03
N GLU A 125 -5.21 -7.20 1.87
CA GLU A 125 -6.57 -6.77 2.21
C GLU A 125 -6.66 -6.58 3.72
N TRP A 126 -7.26 -5.47 4.13
CA TRP A 126 -7.59 -5.17 5.51
C TRP A 126 -9.06 -4.81 5.62
N THR A 127 -9.73 -5.42 6.58
CA THR A 127 -11.12 -5.09 6.89
C THR A 127 -11.26 -4.80 8.37
N THR A 128 -12.04 -3.78 8.71
CA THR A 128 -12.34 -3.41 10.09
C THR A 128 -13.81 -3.08 10.21
N MET A 129 -14.49 -3.74 11.15
CA MET A 129 -15.88 -3.46 11.48
C MET A 129 -15.95 -2.98 12.92
N ASN A 130 -16.58 -1.83 13.13
CA ASN A 130 -16.85 -1.28 14.45
C ASN A 130 -18.36 -1.11 14.63
N THR A 131 -18.88 -1.65 15.74
CA THR A 131 -20.29 -1.55 16.12
C THR A 131 -20.40 -0.88 17.48
N GLN A 132 -21.22 0.16 17.56
CA GLN A 132 -21.46 0.96 18.75
C GLN A 132 -22.96 1.05 19.04
N THR A 133 -23.34 0.61 20.24
CA THR A 133 -24.69 0.74 20.79
C THR A 133 -24.69 1.81 21.88
N GLN A 134 -25.62 2.75 21.81
CA GLN A 134 -25.74 3.84 22.77
C GLN A 134 -27.20 4.04 23.18
N LEU A 135 -27.46 4.01 24.49
CA LEU A 135 -28.74 4.37 25.08
C LEU A 135 -28.59 5.70 25.81
N THR A 136 -29.45 6.66 25.51
CA THR A 136 -29.43 8.01 26.10
C THR A 136 -30.78 8.36 26.71
N TYR A 137 -30.76 8.92 27.91
CA TYR A 137 -31.94 9.42 28.60
C TYR A 137 -31.74 10.87 29.04
N ASN A 138 -32.49 11.81 28.47
CA ASN A 138 -32.32 13.25 28.75
C ASN A 138 -33.66 13.88 29.11
N LYS A 139 -33.93 14.09 30.41
CA LYS A 139 -35.20 14.66 30.89
C LYS A 139 -34.98 15.96 31.65
N SER A 140 -35.77 16.97 31.28
CA SER A 140 -35.84 18.26 31.97
C SER A 140 -37.10 18.36 32.84
N PHE A 141 -36.96 18.94 34.03
CA PHE A 141 -38.09 19.24 34.93
C PHE A 141 -37.84 20.59 35.63
N GLY A 142 -38.51 21.63 35.14
CA GLY A 142 -38.35 23.00 35.64
C GLY A 142 -36.91 23.51 35.43
N ALA A 143 -36.19 23.76 36.52
CA ALA A 143 -34.80 24.21 36.49
C ALA A 143 -33.75 23.08 36.53
N HIS A 144 -34.19 21.81 36.56
CA HIS A 144 -33.31 20.66 36.70
C HIS A 144 -33.28 19.83 35.40
N ASN A 145 -32.10 19.29 35.07
CA ASN A 145 -31.88 18.42 33.92
C ASN A 145 -31.19 17.13 34.40
N VAL A 146 -31.63 15.99 33.87
CA VAL A 146 -31.00 14.69 34.11
C VAL A 146 -30.65 14.10 32.76
N ASP A 147 -29.35 13.88 32.57
CA ASP A 147 -28.78 13.25 31.38
C ASP A 147 -28.05 11.97 31.81
N ALA A 148 -28.38 10.86 31.17
CA ALA A 148 -27.74 9.57 31.38
C ALA A 148 -27.40 8.91 30.05
N LEU A 149 -26.24 8.27 29.98
CA LEU A 149 -25.71 7.62 28.79
C LEU A 149 -25.11 6.27 29.15
N LEU A 150 -25.52 5.23 28.43
CA LEU A 150 -24.91 3.91 28.48
C LEU A 150 -24.45 3.56 27.06
N GLY A 151 -23.19 3.15 26.92
CA GLY A 151 -22.58 2.84 25.63
C GLY A 151 -21.82 1.53 25.67
N PHE A 152 -21.87 0.79 24.56
CA PHE A 152 -21.09 -0.42 24.32
C PHE A 152 -20.50 -0.35 22.92
N GLU A 153 -19.24 -0.76 22.76
CA GLU A 153 -18.53 -0.73 21.49
C GLU A 153 -17.72 -2.00 21.30
N THR A 154 -17.70 -2.52 20.07
CA THR A 154 -16.92 -3.69 19.67
C THR A 154 -16.24 -3.45 18.33
N GLU A 155 -15.03 -3.99 18.20
CA GLU A 155 -14.23 -3.90 16.98
C GLU A 155 -13.80 -5.31 16.54
N ALA A 156 -13.87 -5.56 15.23
CA ALA A 156 -13.34 -6.76 14.60
C ALA A 156 -12.41 -6.37 13.45
N TRP A 157 -11.18 -6.88 13.47
CA TRP A 157 -10.14 -6.59 12.49
C TRP A 157 -9.66 -7.88 11.82
N HIS A 158 -9.54 -7.87 10.49
CA HIS A 158 -9.02 -8.99 9.70
C HIS A 158 -8.00 -8.50 8.67
N ASN A 159 -6.95 -9.29 8.44
CA ASN A 159 -5.96 -9.07 7.40
C ASN A 159 -5.72 -10.33 6.59
N ASN A 160 -5.80 -10.20 5.27
CA ASN A 160 -5.44 -11.25 4.32
C ASN A 160 -4.26 -10.77 3.46
N LYS A 161 -3.28 -11.65 3.25
CA LYS A 161 -2.10 -11.37 2.42
C LYS A 161 -1.85 -12.53 1.48
N CYS A 162 -1.71 -12.22 0.19
CA CYS A 162 -1.34 -13.18 -0.83
C CYS A 162 -0.12 -12.68 -1.60
N PHE A 163 0.74 -13.61 -2.00
CA PHE A 163 2.02 -13.33 -2.67
C PHE A 163 2.14 -14.19 -3.92
N TYR A 164 2.47 -13.56 -5.04
CA TYR A 164 2.72 -14.23 -6.31
C TYR A 164 4.08 -13.81 -6.85
N LEU A 165 4.86 -14.80 -7.29
CA LEU A 165 6.17 -14.59 -7.93
C LEU A 165 6.18 -15.30 -9.28
N LEU A 166 6.57 -14.56 -10.31
CA LEU A 166 6.72 -15.08 -11.67
C LEU A 166 8.16 -14.89 -12.11
N ILE A 167 8.84 -15.99 -12.36
CA ILE A 167 10.22 -16.03 -12.85
C ILE A 167 10.19 -16.64 -14.24
N HIS A 168 10.81 -15.99 -15.21
CA HIS A 168 10.87 -16.47 -16.58
C HIS A 168 11.95 -17.56 -16.73
N THR A 169 11.69 -18.77 -16.22
CA THR A 169 12.48 -19.95 -16.55
C THR A 169 11.81 -20.73 -17.69
N ASN A 170 12.59 -21.36 -18.56
CA ASN A 170 12.12 -22.23 -19.65
C ASN A 170 11.50 -23.56 -19.14
N ILE A 171 10.79 -23.54 -18.02
CA ILE A 171 10.26 -24.75 -17.37
C ILE A 171 8.81 -24.50 -16.98
N PHE A 172 7.93 -25.38 -17.48
CA PHE A 172 6.52 -25.47 -17.14
C PHE A 172 6.32 -25.44 -15.62
N TYR A 173 5.58 -24.47 -15.08
CA TYR A 173 5.25 -24.41 -13.65
C TYR A 173 3.88 -25.04 -13.35
N THR A 174 3.91 -26.05 -12.48
CA THR A 174 2.78 -26.54 -11.69
C THR A 174 2.58 -25.61 -10.49
N LEU A 175 1.36 -25.13 -10.27
CA LEU A 175 0.95 -24.31 -9.12
C LEU A 175 0.99 -25.15 -7.84
N LEU A 176 1.76 -24.72 -6.83
CA LEU A 176 1.68 -25.23 -5.46
C LEU A 176 0.98 -24.16 -4.60
N TYR A 177 -0.20 -24.49 -4.10
CA TYR A 177 -0.85 -23.75 -3.01
C TYR A 177 -0.24 -24.24 -1.69
N ILE A 178 0.25 -23.31 -0.87
CA ILE A 178 0.55 -23.53 0.56
C ILE A 178 -0.44 -22.69 1.35
#